data_AF-K0S5C7-F1
#
_entry.id   AF-K0S5C7-F1
#
_cell.length_a   1.000
_cell.length_b   1.000
_cell.length_c   1.000
_cell.angle_alpha   90.00
_cell.angle_beta   90.00
_cell.angle_gamma   90.00
#
_symmetry.space_group_name_H-M   'P 1'
#
loop_
_entity.id
_entity.type
_entity.pdbx_description
1 polymer ?
#
loop_
_entity_poly.entity_id
_entity_poly.type
_entity_poly.pdbx_seq_one_letter_code
_entity_poly.pdbx_strand_id
1 'polypeptide(L)'
;MSFCSGSKNDEGVLFTGGADGAIRSFFSHDGRLQPVVTASCHTSPIKCLSTIQQSDANTLVATGSLDQTLITHTCKGGAMKLHALYSGGHTNSIGSVAMKNDGGETLMSSGDWDGGLSLWRIPGVSAESNDENATALTKKSKGNRGSANSSSVAKLQEVKPLHSIKAHSSSISGLEFG
;
A
#
# COMPACT_ATOMS: atom_id res chain seq x y z
N MET A 1 44.91 9.62 -2.15
CA MET A 1 44.65 8.19 -1.92
C MET A 1 44.02 8.07 -0.55
N SER A 2 42.77 7.60 -0.48
CA SER A 2 42.21 7.02 0.74
C SER A 2 41.31 5.88 0.27
N PHE A 3 41.72 4.68 0.61
CA PHE A 3 41.04 3.45 0.22
C PHE A 3 39.95 3.18 1.24
N CYS A 4 38.70 3.10 0.80
CA CYS A 4 37.69 2.29 1.49
C CYS A 4 37.50 1.02 0.66
N SER A 5 38.30 0.01 0.97
CA SER A 5 37.98 -1.38 0.68
C SER A 5 36.98 -1.83 1.75
N GLY A 6 35.83 -2.35 1.31
CA GLY A 6 34.81 -2.92 2.18
C GLY A 6 33.60 -3.33 1.36
N SER A 7 33.62 -4.53 0.79
CA SER A 7 32.46 -5.16 0.17
C SER A 7 31.32 -5.28 1.18
N LYS A 8 30.19 -4.64 0.90
CA LYS A 8 28.89 -5.08 1.40
C LYS A 8 28.07 -5.40 0.15
N ASN A 9 27.58 -6.62 0.04
CA ASN A 9 26.64 -6.95 -1.02
C ASN A 9 25.48 -5.94 -0.90
N ASP A 10 25.26 -5.11 -1.93
CA ASP A 10 24.10 -4.22 -2.07
C ASP A 10 22.84 -5.06 -2.36
N GLU A 11 22.57 -6.00 -1.45
CA GLU A 11 21.41 -6.87 -1.47
C GLU A 11 20.21 -6.11 -0.93
N GLY A 12 19.19 -5.97 -1.78
CA GLY A 12 17.97 -5.24 -1.44
C GLY A 12 16.88 -5.45 -2.47
N VAL A 13 15.69 -4.96 -2.17
CA VAL A 13 14.56 -4.95 -3.10
C VAL A 13 14.26 -3.51 -3.51
N LEU A 14 14.33 -3.24 -4.80
CA LEU A 14 13.89 -1.98 -5.39
C LEU A 14 12.43 -2.13 -5.81
N PHE A 15 11.61 -1.12 -5.50
CA PHE A 15 10.23 -1.03 -5.97
C PHE A 15 10.07 0.16 -6.91
N THR A 16 9.33 -0.02 -7.99
CA THR A 16 9.05 1.03 -8.97
C THR A 16 7.57 1.06 -9.29
N GLY A 17 6.98 2.26 -9.41
CA GLY A 17 5.65 2.43 -9.98
C GLY A 17 5.74 2.96 -11.41
N GLY A 18 5.00 2.34 -12.31
CA GLY A 18 4.94 2.74 -13.71
C GLY A 18 3.78 3.67 -14.03
N ALA A 19 3.89 4.34 -15.17
CA ALA A 19 2.78 5.09 -15.76
C ALA A 19 1.66 4.17 -16.28
N ASP A 20 1.94 2.87 -16.41
CA ASP A 20 1.00 1.80 -16.75
C ASP A 20 0.12 1.37 -15.55
N GLY A 21 0.28 2.00 -14.37
CA GLY A 21 -0.46 1.62 -13.16
C GLY A 21 0.06 0.35 -12.48
N ALA A 22 1.19 -0.19 -12.96
CA ALA A 22 1.81 -1.38 -12.41
C ALA A 22 2.94 -1.04 -11.44
N ILE A 23 3.00 -1.79 -10.34
CA ILE A 23 4.15 -1.82 -9.45
C ILE A 23 5.05 -3.00 -9.81
N ARG A 24 6.36 -2.77 -9.77
CA ARG A 24 7.38 -3.76 -10.09
C ARG A 24 8.42 -3.81 -8.99
N SER A 25 8.96 -5.00 -8.75
CA SER A 25 10.05 -5.21 -7.81
C SER A 25 11.27 -5.82 -8.50
N PHE A 26 12.45 -5.44 -8.02
CA PHE A 26 13.73 -5.92 -8.53
C PHE A 26 14.64 -6.29 -7.37
N PHE A 27 15.26 -7.47 -7.41
CA PHE A 27 16.36 -7.79 -6.52
C PHE A 27 17.61 -7.09 -7.02
N SER A 28 18.22 -6.30 -6.14
CA SER A 28 19.56 -5.77 -6.33
C SER A 28 20.56 -6.77 -5.78
N HIS A 29 21.56 -7.13 -6.58
CA HIS A 29 22.72 -7.90 -6.13
C HIS A 29 23.92 -7.53 -7.01
N ASP A 30 25.04 -7.13 -6.38
CA ASP A 30 26.28 -6.76 -7.08
C ASP A 30 26.08 -5.73 -8.20
N GLY A 31 25.29 -4.67 -7.91
CA GLY A 31 24.97 -3.61 -8.86
C GLY A 31 24.07 -4.03 -10.03
N ARG A 32 23.52 -5.26 -10.02
CA ARG A 32 22.58 -5.76 -11.03
C ARG A 32 21.16 -5.80 -10.46
N LEU A 33 20.19 -5.40 -11.29
CA LEU A 33 18.77 -5.48 -10.98
C LEU A 33 18.16 -6.68 -11.72
N GLN A 34 17.58 -7.60 -10.96
CA GLN A 34 16.83 -8.75 -11.48
C GLN A 34 15.34 -8.55 -11.23
N PRO A 35 14.48 -8.54 -12.26
CA PRO A 35 13.04 -8.39 -12.07
C PRO A 35 12.48 -9.57 -11.29
N VAL A 36 11.56 -9.30 -10.35
CA VAL A 36 10.98 -10.32 -9.46
C VAL A 36 9.49 -10.44 -9.69
N VAL A 37 8.72 -9.38 -9.39
CA VAL A 37 7.27 -9.37 -9.53
C VAL A 37 6.82 -8.10 -10.23
N THR A 38 5.77 -8.23 -11.04
CA THR A 38 4.96 -7.13 -11.56
C THR A 38 3.53 -7.37 -11.12
N ALA A 39 2.91 -6.38 -10.49
CA ALA A 39 1.50 -6.42 -10.09
C ALA A 39 0.77 -5.20 -10.65
N SER A 40 -0.35 -5.44 -11.33
CA SER A 40 -1.27 -4.37 -11.70
C SER A 40 -2.03 -3.94 -10.44
N CYS A 41 -1.97 -2.65 -10.12
CA CYS A 41 -2.58 -2.13 -8.89
C CYS A 41 -3.53 -0.96 -9.19
N HIS A 42 -3.11 -0.03 -10.03
CA HIS A 42 -3.86 1.19 -10.33
C HIS A 42 -4.39 1.20 -11.75
N THR A 43 -5.46 1.96 -11.98
CA THR A 43 -6.03 2.18 -13.31
C THR A 43 -5.38 3.33 -14.07
N SER A 44 -4.53 4.09 -13.37
CA SER A 44 -3.84 5.29 -13.85
C SER A 44 -2.39 5.30 -13.35
N PRO A 45 -1.53 6.22 -13.87
CA PRO A 45 -0.13 6.31 -13.48
C PRO A 45 0.10 6.39 -11.96
N ILE A 46 1.06 5.60 -11.48
CA ILE A 46 1.56 5.71 -10.11
C ILE A 46 2.48 6.93 -10.04
N LYS A 47 2.22 7.83 -9.09
CA LYS A 47 2.99 9.07 -8.93
C LYS A 47 3.91 9.08 -7.72
N CYS A 48 3.58 8.33 -6.69
CA CYS A 48 4.37 8.28 -5.47
C CYS A 48 4.39 6.87 -4.89
N LEU A 49 5.52 6.52 -4.25
CA LEU A 49 5.71 5.29 -3.50
C LEU A 49 6.34 5.59 -2.16
N SER A 50 6.04 4.75 -1.18
CA SER A 50 6.75 4.71 0.10
C SER A 50 6.84 3.26 0.57
N THR A 51 7.88 2.93 1.34
CA THR A 51 8.08 1.60 1.90
C THR A 51 8.43 1.68 3.37
N ILE A 52 7.99 0.69 4.15
CA ILE A 52 8.47 0.47 5.52
C ILE A 52 8.79 -1.01 5.71
N GLN A 53 9.85 -1.30 6.46
CA GLN A 53 10.15 -2.65 6.90
C GLN A 53 9.33 -2.95 8.16
N GLN A 54 8.51 -4.00 8.12
CA GLN A 54 7.71 -4.42 9.29
C GLN A 54 8.39 -5.51 10.11
N SER A 55 9.13 -6.41 9.46
CA SER A 55 9.94 -7.48 10.08
C SER A 55 11.07 -7.88 9.13
N ASP A 56 11.98 -8.78 9.52
CA ASP A 56 13.21 -9.11 8.76
C ASP A 56 13.05 -9.43 7.27
N ALA A 57 11.84 -9.81 6.81
CA ALA A 57 11.58 -10.10 5.41
C ALA A 57 10.23 -9.58 4.87
N ASN A 58 9.47 -8.80 5.66
CA ASN A 58 8.18 -8.27 5.22
C ASN A 58 8.26 -6.74 5.04
N THR A 59 8.23 -6.31 3.79
CA THR A 59 8.18 -4.90 3.43
C THR A 59 6.75 -4.53 3.07
N LEU A 60 6.21 -3.50 3.70
CA LEU A 60 4.96 -2.89 3.27
C LEU A 60 5.28 -1.81 2.25
N VAL A 61 4.57 -1.82 1.12
CA VAL A 61 4.76 -0.88 0.02
C VAL A 61 3.45 -0.15 -0.23
N ALA A 62 3.47 1.17 -0.15
CA ALA A 62 2.34 2.03 -0.50
C ALA A 62 2.56 2.66 -1.88
N THR A 63 1.51 2.71 -2.69
CA THR A 63 1.45 3.37 -3.99
C THR A 63 0.31 4.38 -3.99
N GLY A 64 0.55 5.57 -4.53
CA GLY A 64 -0.48 6.58 -4.79
C GLY A 64 -0.53 6.93 -6.28
N SER A 65 -1.74 7.15 -6.79
CA SER A 65 -2.01 7.25 -8.23
C SER A 65 -2.85 8.46 -8.61
N LEU A 66 -2.85 8.77 -9.91
CA LEU A 66 -3.77 9.75 -10.50
C LEU A 66 -5.24 9.33 -10.42
N ASP A 67 -5.53 8.03 -10.19
CA ASP A 67 -6.88 7.52 -9.99
C ASP A 67 -7.50 7.86 -8.62
N GLN A 68 -6.83 8.72 -7.84
CA GLN A 68 -7.28 9.23 -6.55
C GLN A 68 -7.33 8.17 -5.44
N THR A 69 -6.73 7.01 -5.66
CA THR A 69 -6.63 5.93 -4.69
C THR A 69 -5.20 5.71 -4.23
N LEU A 70 -5.04 5.19 -3.01
CA LEU A 70 -3.80 4.54 -2.60
C LEU A 70 -4.02 3.05 -2.47
N ILE A 71 -2.96 2.29 -2.72
CA ILE A 71 -2.96 0.84 -2.51
C ILE A 71 -1.72 0.47 -1.72
N THR A 72 -1.90 -0.45 -0.77
CA THR A 72 -0.78 -1.05 -0.06
C THR A 72 -0.63 -2.51 -0.44
N HIS A 73 0.61 -2.95 -0.53
CA HIS A 73 0.99 -4.33 -0.77
C HIS A 73 1.99 -4.79 0.27
N THR A 74 1.92 -6.06 0.64
CA THR A 74 2.96 -6.74 1.40
C THR A 74 3.90 -7.45 0.44
N CYS A 75 5.21 -7.28 0.64
CA CYS A 75 6.25 -7.97 -0.11
C CYS A 75 7.08 -8.83 0.83
N LYS A 76 7.08 -10.14 0.58
CA LYS A 76 7.84 -11.12 1.35
C LYS A 76 8.46 -12.16 0.43
N GLY A 77 9.78 -12.32 0.49
CA GLY A 77 10.51 -13.33 -0.29
C GLY A 77 10.30 -13.20 -1.80
N GLY A 78 10.16 -11.97 -2.29
CA GLY A 78 9.91 -11.69 -3.71
C GLY A 78 8.44 -11.83 -4.14
N ALA A 79 7.55 -12.35 -3.31
CA ALA A 79 6.12 -12.36 -3.58
C ALA A 79 5.47 -11.05 -3.13
N MET A 80 4.54 -10.53 -3.92
CA MET A 80 3.79 -9.32 -3.63
C MET A 80 2.30 -9.64 -3.52
N LYS A 81 1.67 -9.25 -2.41
CA LYS A 81 0.25 -9.47 -2.17
C LYS A 81 -0.45 -8.15 -1.88
N LEU A 82 -1.64 -7.99 -2.44
CA LEU A 82 -2.50 -6.85 -2.16
C LEU A 82 -2.93 -6.88 -0.69
N HIS A 83 -2.73 -5.78 0.02
CA HIS A 83 -3.04 -5.65 1.44
C HIS A 83 -4.35 -4.89 1.66
N ALA A 84 -4.42 -3.65 1.17
CA ALA A 84 -5.60 -2.79 1.32
C ALA A 84 -5.66 -1.70 0.25
N LEU A 85 -6.89 -1.27 -0.07
CA LEU A 85 -7.24 -0.16 -0.94
C LEU A 85 -7.72 1.02 -0.07
N TYR A 86 -7.25 2.23 -0.35
CA TYR A 86 -7.61 3.45 0.38
C TYR A 86 -8.30 4.41 -0.57
N SER A 87 -9.53 4.80 -0.23
CA SER A 87 -10.42 5.57 -1.10
C SER A 87 -11.19 6.63 -0.30
N GLY A 88 -11.75 7.62 -1.01
CA GLY A 88 -12.69 8.58 -0.44
C GLY A 88 -12.07 9.68 0.45
N GLY A 89 -10.75 9.81 0.48
CA GLY A 89 -10.04 10.89 1.18
C GLY A 89 -9.56 12.03 0.28
N HIS A 90 -9.42 11.78 -1.02
CA HIS A 90 -8.92 12.74 -2.00
C HIS A 90 -9.94 12.96 -3.12
N THR A 91 -9.99 14.18 -3.62
CA THR A 91 -10.83 14.58 -4.76
C THR A 91 -10.03 14.75 -6.06
N ASN A 92 -8.70 14.64 -5.96
CA ASN A 92 -7.78 14.83 -7.08
C ASN A 92 -6.59 13.87 -6.96
N SER A 93 -5.75 13.88 -8.00
CA SER A 93 -4.58 13.01 -8.12
C SER A 93 -3.66 13.09 -6.92
N ILE A 94 -3.22 11.91 -6.46
CA ILE A 94 -2.31 11.80 -5.32
C ILE A 94 -0.89 12.01 -5.81
N GLY A 95 -0.21 12.99 -5.24
CA GLY A 95 1.14 13.40 -5.62
C GLY A 95 2.22 12.97 -4.65
N SER A 96 1.86 12.67 -3.40
CA SER A 96 2.82 12.32 -2.34
C SER A 96 2.22 11.34 -1.34
N VAL A 97 3.09 10.50 -0.78
CA VAL A 97 2.75 9.53 0.26
C VAL A 97 3.92 9.37 1.22
N ALA A 98 3.64 9.25 2.51
CA ALA A 98 4.61 8.89 3.53
C ALA A 98 4.01 7.86 4.48
N MET A 99 4.86 6.97 5.01
CA MET A 99 4.47 5.98 6.01
C MET A 99 5.37 6.08 7.23
N LYS A 100 4.81 5.79 8.40
CA LYS A 100 5.57 5.57 9.63
C LYS A 100 5.06 4.35 10.39
N ASN A 101 5.97 3.70 11.12
CA ASN A 101 5.63 2.66 12.08
C ASN A 101 5.80 3.23 13.49
N ASP A 102 4.71 3.24 14.27
CA ASP A 102 4.63 3.82 15.61
C ASP A 102 4.35 2.71 16.62
N GLY A 103 5.40 1.96 16.97
CA GLY A 103 5.37 0.98 18.07
C GLY A 103 4.31 -0.14 17.96
N GLY A 104 3.81 -0.43 16.75
CA GLY A 104 2.77 -1.44 16.51
C GLY A 104 1.64 -0.99 15.59
N GLU A 105 1.43 0.32 15.44
CA GLU A 105 0.52 0.87 14.44
C GLU A 105 1.30 1.43 13.24
N THR A 106 0.83 1.15 12.02
CA THR A 106 1.36 1.80 10.83
C THR A 106 0.40 2.91 10.38
N LEU A 107 0.92 4.13 10.29
CA LEU A 107 0.20 5.29 9.77
C LEU A 107 0.73 5.66 8.39
N MET A 108 -0.18 6.09 7.54
CA MET A 108 0.12 6.61 6.20
C MET A 108 -0.48 7.99 6.07
N SER A 109 0.26 8.92 5.49
CA SER A 109 -0.24 10.22 5.05
C SER A 109 -0.13 10.34 3.54
N SER A 110 -1.08 11.03 2.93
CA SER A 110 -1.11 11.25 1.48
C SER A 110 -1.58 12.65 1.14
N GLY A 111 -0.99 13.20 0.07
CA GLY A 111 -1.25 14.54 -0.40
C GLY A 111 -1.73 14.54 -1.85
N ASP A 112 -2.79 15.28 -2.13
CA ASP A 112 -3.30 15.45 -3.49
C ASP A 112 -2.83 16.74 -4.18
N TRP A 113 -3.19 16.86 -5.45
CA TRP A 113 -2.93 18.02 -6.31
C TRP A 113 -3.70 19.28 -5.94
N ASP A 114 -4.84 19.16 -5.26
CA ASP A 114 -5.56 20.35 -4.82
C ASP A 114 -4.94 20.90 -3.54
N GLY A 115 -4.27 20.08 -2.74
CA GLY A 115 -3.66 20.41 -1.45
C GLY A 115 -4.39 19.80 -0.25
N GLY A 116 -5.21 18.77 -0.51
CA GLY A 116 -5.83 17.91 0.49
C GLY A 116 -4.80 16.95 1.07
N LEU A 117 -4.78 16.85 2.40
CA LEU A 117 -3.96 15.93 3.18
C LEU A 117 -4.88 14.94 3.86
N SER A 118 -4.67 13.65 3.62
CA SER A 118 -5.39 12.57 4.30
C SER A 118 -4.43 11.75 5.15
N LEU A 119 -4.92 11.35 6.34
CA LEU A 119 -4.24 10.42 7.24
C LEU A 119 -5.02 9.11 7.28
N TRP A 120 -4.30 7.99 7.21
CA TRP A 120 -4.85 6.65 7.16
C TRP A 120 -4.19 5.78 8.21
N ARG A 121 -4.98 4.89 8.82
CA ARG A 121 -4.46 3.77 9.58
C ARG A 121 -4.38 2.57 8.65
N ILE A 122 -3.19 2.01 8.52
CA ILE A 122 -2.99 0.77 7.79
C ILE A 122 -3.43 -0.37 8.71
N PRO A 123 -4.34 -1.26 8.26
CA PRO A 123 -4.70 -2.42 9.04
C PRO A 123 -3.46 -3.29 9.28
N GLY A 124 -3.32 -3.83 10.49
CA GLY A 124 -2.20 -4.71 10.80
C GLY A 124 -2.11 -5.87 9.80
N VAL A 125 -0.90 -6.25 9.42
CA VAL A 125 -0.65 -7.47 8.66
C VAL A 125 -0.76 -8.63 9.65
N SER A 126 -1.96 -8.92 10.14
CA SER A 126 -2.18 -10.13 10.92
C SER A 126 -1.95 -11.31 9.97
N ALA A 127 -1.01 -12.18 10.34
CA ALA A 127 -0.91 -13.49 9.72
C ALA A 127 -2.26 -14.19 9.96
N GLU A 128 -3.09 -14.23 8.92
CA GLU A 128 -4.23 -15.13 8.73
C GLU A 128 -4.94 -15.51 10.04
N SER A 129 -5.68 -14.58 10.65
CA SER A 129 -6.66 -14.95 11.67
C SER A 129 -7.92 -15.46 10.97
N ASN A 130 -8.00 -16.77 10.79
CA ASN A 130 -9.28 -17.48 10.77
C ASN A 130 -10.01 -17.13 12.07
N ASP A 131 -10.98 -16.24 12.00
CA ASP A 131 -12.00 -16.11 13.03
C ASP A 131 -13.36 -16.02 12.34
N GLU A 132 -13.90 -17.21 12.08
CA GLU A 132 -15.34 -17.40 12.14
C GLU A 132 -15.77 -17.10 13.58
N ASN A 133 -16.86 -16.34 13.73
CA ASN A 133 -17.70 -16.22 14.92
C ASN A 133 -17.44 -15.06 15.91
N ALA A 134 -18.23 -13.98 15.76
CA ALA A 134 -19.00 -13.26 16.81
C ALA A 134 -19.43 -11.87 16.26
N THR A 135 -20.67 -11.38 16.28
CA THR A 135 -21.92 -11.82 16.92
C THR A 135 -23.11 -11.09 16.26
N ALA A 136 -24.25 -11.76 16.35
CA ALA A 136 -25.60 -11.38 15.95
C ALA A 136 -26.06 -9.94 16.22
N LEU A 137 -26.78 -9.36 15.23
CA LEU A 137 -28.04 -8.63 15.47
C LEU A 137 -29.07 -9.01 14.40
N THR A 138 -30.29 -9.20 14.89
CA THR A 138 -31.44 -9.90 14.32
C THR A 138 -32.22 -9.07 13.28
N LYS A 139 -32.71 -9.72 12.22
CA LYS A 139 -34.14 -9.69 11.82
C LYS A 139 -34.45 -10.69 10.70
N LYS A 140 -35.53 -11.41 10.93
CA LYS A 140 -36.09 -12.57 10.24
C LYS A 140 -36.76 -12.16 8.92
N SER A 141 -36.46 -12.85 7.82
CA SER A 141 -37.33 -12.95 6.64
C SER A 141 -37.00 -14.20 5.83
N LYS A 142 -38.04 -14.93 5.43
CA LYS A 142 -38.02 -16.24 4.78
C LYS A 142 -37.56 -16.15 3.32
N GLY A 143 -36.85 -17.17 2.87
CA GLY A 143 -37.09 -17.72 1.53
C GLY A 143 -35.90 -17.81 0.58
N ASN A 144 -35.65 -19.05 0.20
CA ASN A 144 -35.27 -19.53 -1.13
C ASN A 144 -33.81 -19.93 -1.39
N ARG A 145 -33.69 -21.18 -1.85
CA ARG A 145 -32.46 -21.85 -2.26
C ARG A 145 -31.97 -21.25 -3.58
N GLY A 146 -30.69 -20.87 -3.61
CA GLY A 146 -29.97 -20.53 -4.83
C GLY A 146 -28.52 -20.95 -4.66
N SER A 147 -28.17 -22.12 -5.20
CA SER A 147 -26.80 -22.56 -5.38
C SER A 147 -26.12 -21.65 -6.40
N ALA A 148 -25.05 -20.97 -6.02
CA ALA A 148 -24.20 -20.25 -6.96
C ALA A 148 -22.74 -20.29 -6.49
N ASN A 149 -21.96 -20.99 -7.31
CA ASN A 149 -20.51 -21.10 -7.43
C ASN A 149 -19.67 -20.08 -6.63
N SER A 150 -18.90 -20.60 -5.67
CA SER A 150 -17.85 -19.89 -4.96
C SER A 150 -16.68 -19.62 -5.92
N SER A 151 -16.63 -18.41 -6.46
CA SER A 151 -15.34 -17.83 -6.84
C SER A 151 -14.93 -16.97 -5.66
N SER A 152 -13.93 -17.45 -4.91
CA SER A 152 -13.31 -16.73 -3.81
C SER A 152 -12.53 -15.54 -4.37
N VAL A 153 -13.25 -14.49 -4.79
CA VAL A 153 -12.69 -13.17 -5.01
C VAL A 153 -12.22 -12.73 -3.64
N ALA A 154 -10.89 -12.65 -3.46
CA ALA A 154 -10.30 -12.13 -2.24
C ALA A 154 -10.97 -10.79 -1.93
N LYS A 155 -11.65 -10.72 -0.77
CA LYS A 155 -12.40 -9.55 -0.34
C LYS A 155 -11.39 -8.42 -0.14
N LEU A 156 -11.36 -7.47 -1.08
CA LEU A 156 -10.47 -6.31 -0.98
C LEU A 156 -10.84 -5.52 0.27
N GLN A 157 -9.86 -5.28 1.13
CA GLN A 157 -10.06 -4.44 2.31
C GLN A 157 -10.00 -2.98 1.88
N GLU A 158 -11.16 -2.35 1.80
CA GLU A 158 -11.29 -0.90 1.57
C GLU A 158 -11.19 -0.15 2.91
N VAL A 159 -10.33 0.87 2.96
CA VAL A 159 -10.03 1.66 4.15
C VAL A 159 -10.36 3.13 3.88
N LYS A 160 -11.13 3.73 4.80
CA LYS A 160 -11.48 5.15 4.76
C LYS A 160 -10.44 6.00 5.49
N PRO A 161 -10.31 7.29 5.15
CA PRO A 161 -9.38 8.18 5.84
C PRO A 161 -9.79 8.33 7.31
N LEU A 162 -8.81 8.38 8.21
CA LEU A 162 -9.02 8.80 9.59
C LEU A 162 -9.36 10.29 9.64
N HIS A 163 -8.58 11.08 8.91
CA HIS A 163 -8.74 12.52 8.81
C HIS A 163 -8.45 12.95 7.38
N SER A 164 -9.19 13.93 6.89
CA SER A 164 -8.88 14.63 5.64
C SER A 164 -9.05 16.12 5.88
N ILE A 165 -8.02 16.91 5.52
CA ILE A 165 -7.99 18.35 5.72
C ILE A 165 -7.44 19.05 4.47
N LYS A 166 -7.81 20.31 4.29
CA LYS A 166 -7.18 21.19 3.31
C LYS A 166 -5.91 21.80 3.91
N ALA A 167 -4.75 21.19 3.66
CA ALA A 167 -3.49 21.65 4.24
C ALA A 167 -2.83 22.78 3.42
N HIS A 168 -2.92 22.70 2.09
CA HIS A 168 -2.33 23.69 1.18
C HIS A 168 -3.37 24.23 0.20
N SER A 169 -3.11 25.38 -0.42
CA SER A 169 -3.93 25.92 -1.52
C SER A 169 -3.62 25.30 -2.89
N SER A 170 -2.56 24.49 -2.97
CA SER A 170 -2.08 23.84 -4.17
C SER A 170 -1.44 22.49 -3.82
N SER A 171 -0.87 21.83 -4.82
CA SER A 171 -0.36 20.45 -4.73
C SER A 171 0.64 20.25 -3.60
N ILE A 172 0.44 19.17 -2.86
CA ILE A 172 1.42 18.67 -1.89
C ILE A 172 2.42 17.79 -2.64
N SER A 173 3.61 18.35 -2.90
CA SER A 173 4.67 17.69 -3.67
C SER A 173 5.53 16.73 -2.86
N GLY A 174 5.48 16.81 -1.52
CA GLY A 174 6.30 15.99 -0.64
C GLY A 174 5.67 15.86 0.74
N LEU A 175 5.85 14.70 1.36
CA LEU A 175 5.40 14.36 2.70
C LEU A 175 6.47 13.49 3.34
N GLU A 176 6.75 13.74 4.61
CA GLU A 176 7.66 12.92 5.40
C GLU A 176 7.25 12.98 6.87
N PHE A 177 7.38 11.86 7.58
CA PHE A 177 7.25 11.85 9.03
C PHE A 177 8.63 12.15 9.64
N GLY A 178 8.67 13.07 10.60
CA GLY A 178 9.89 13.43 11.34
C GLY A 178 10.03 12.74 12.69
#